data_AF-A0AAD3MMM3-F1
#
_entry.id   AF-A0AAD3MMM3-F1
#
_cell.length_a   1.000
_cell.length_b   1.000
_cell.length_c   1.000
_cell.angle_alpha   90.00
_cell.angle_beta   90.00
_cell.angle_gamma   90.00
#
_symmetry.space_group_name_H-M   'P 1'
#
loop_
_entity.id
_entity.type
_entity.pdbx_description
1 polymer ?
#
loop_
_entity_poly.entity_id
_entity_poly.type
_entity_poly.pdbx_seq_one_letter_code
_entity_poly.pdbx_strand_id
1 'polypeptide(L)'
;MAARLLLRSTVRAATVCRAARVPARVPALTRSMAAGGIPTDEEQATGLERIIMENMKEGKDPYNMMKPKWYSGTKDDPNIVPSITDKRIVGCICEEDNTTVVWFWIHEGEAQRCPSCGSYYKLVHYDLPH
;
A
#
# COMPACT_ATOMS: atom_id res chain seq x y z
N MET A 1 -76.92 64.20 1.54
CA MET A 1 -75.98 64.02 0.40
C MET A 1 -74.72 63.32 0.91
N ALA A 2 -74.19 62.21 0.43
CA ALA A 2 -74.67 61.06 -0.32
C ALA A 2 -73.51 60.05 -0.21
N ALA A 3 -73.73 58.92 0.46
CA ALA A 3 -72.81 57.79 0.48
C ALA A 3 -72.93 56.98 -0.83
N ARG A 4 -71.83 56.36 -1.27
CA ARG A 4 -71.73 55.17 -2.15
C ARG A 4 -70.23 54.81 -2.29
N LEU A 5 -69.75 53.76 -1.63
CA LEU A 5 -69.72 52.33 -2.02
C LEU A 5 -68.64 51.93 -3.04
N LEU A 6 -67.69 51.14 -2.51
CA LEU A 6 -67.01 49.93 -3.05
C LEU A 6 -66.20 50.01 -4.35
N LEU A 7 -64.97 49.48 -4.33
CA LEU A 7 -64.71 48.07 -4.74
C LEU A 7 -63.30 47.61 -4.33
N ARG A 8 -63.23 46.39 -3.80
CA ARG A 8 -62.00 45.63 -3.58
C ARG A 8 -61.49 45.06 -4.90
N SER A 9 -60.18 45.06 -5.11
CA SER A 9 -59.51 44.12 -6.02
C SER A 9 -58.17 43.67 -5.42
N THR A 10 -58.02 42.35 -5.36
CA THR A 10 -56.86 41.62 -4.83
C THR A 10 -55.90 41.28 -5.97
N VAL A 11 -54.58 41.48 -5.80
CA VAL A 11 -53.56 40.69 -6.50
C VAL A 11 -52.37 40.44 -5.57
N ARG A 12 -52.04 39.17 -5.37
CA ARG A 12 -50.85 38.65 -4.68
C ARG A 12 -49.59 38.92 -5.51
N ALA A 13 -48.49 39.29 -4.87
CA ALA A 13 -47.16 38.94 -5.35
C ALA A 13 -46.33 38.43 -4.16
N ALA A 14 -46.14 37.11 -4.10
CA ALA A 14 -45.17 36.48 -3.23
C ALA A 14 -43.79 36.64 -3.87
N THR A 15 -42.86 37.36 -3.22
CA THR A 15 -41.46 37.28 -3.62
C THR A 15 -40.85 35.98 -3.11
N VAL A 16 -40.40 35.22 -4.11
CA VAL A 16 -39.90 33.86 -4.07
C VAL A 16 -38.62 33.69 -3.23
N CYS A 17 -38.49 32.45 -2.75
CA CYS A 17 -37.48 31.83 -1.92
C CYS A 17 -36.00 32.13 -2.21
N ARG A 18 -35.24 32.13 -1.10
CA ARG A 18 -33.91 31.53 -0.86
C ARG A 18 -32.88 31.60 -2.01
N ALA A 19 -31.94 32.52 -1.89
CA ALA A 19 -30.56 32.25 -2.29
C ALA A 19 -29.78 31.74 -1.06
N ALA A 20 -29.85 30.43 -0.80
CA ALA A 20 -28.85 29.79 0.04
C ALA A 20 -27.50 29.96 -0.66
N ARG A 21 -26.57 30.68 -0.04
CA ARG A 21 -25.17 30.71 -0.46
C ARG A 21 -24.63 29.29 -0.31
N VAL A 22 -24.65 28.53 -1.40
CA VAL A 22 -23.93 27.26 -1.49
C VAL A 22 -22.45 27.61 -1.34
N PRO A 23 -21.72 27.07 -0.34
CA PRO A 23 -20.28 27.27 -0.28
C PRO A 23 -19.69 26.73 -1.59
N ALA A 24 -18.81 27.54 -2.18
CA ALA A 24 -18.13 27.23 -3.43
C ALA A 24 -17.72 25.76 -3.43
N ARG A 25 -18.26 25.00 -4.40
CA ARG A 25 -17.83 23.62 -4.66
C ARG A 25 -16.31 23.69 -4.80
N VAL A 26 -15.59 23.13 -3.82
CA VAL A 26 -14.19 22.75 -4.02
C VAL A 26 -14.20 21.94 -5.31
N PRO A 27 -13.46 22.33 -6.36
CA PRO A 27 -13.43 21.53 -7.56
C PRO A 27 -12.94 20.15 -7.13
N ALA A 28 -13.80 19.15 -7.27
CA ALA A 28 -13.34 17.78 -7.25
C ALA A 28 -12.26 17.73 -8.34
N LEU A 29 -11.02 17.40 -7.96
CA LEU A 29 -9.97 17.09 -8.92
C LEU A 29 -10.41 15.83 -9.67
N THR A 30 -11.27 16.00 -10.66
CA THR A 30 -11.49 14.99 -11.68
C THR A 30 -10.19 14.93 -12.46
N ARG A 31 -9.36 13.90 -12.23
CA ARG A 31 -8.36 13.50 -13.22
C ARG A 31 -9.13 13.25 -14.51
N SER A 32 -9.07 14.20 -15.43
CA SER A 32 -9.73 14.08 -16.72
C SER A 32 -9.06 12.95 -17.48
N MET A 33 -9.66 11.77 -17.52
CA MET A 33 -9.23 10.63 -18.33
C MET A 33 -9.55 10.84 -19.83
N ALA A 34 -9.49 12.09 -20.32
CA ALA A 34 -9.97 12.49 -21.62
C ALA A 34 -8.91 13.29 -22.40
N ALA A 35 -7.72 12.70 -22.55
CA ALA A 35 -6.85 12.88 -23.70
C ALA A 35 -6.48 11.45 -24.11
N GLY A 36 -6.95 10.99 -25.28
CA GLY A 36 -7.09 9.56 -25.60
C GLY A 36 -5.84 8.69 -25.41
N GLY A 37 -6.06 7.38 -25.25
CA GLY A 37 -5.03 6.35 -25.04
C GLY A 37 -5.46 5.32 -23.99
N ILE A 38 -4.72 4.20 -23.89
CA ILE A 38 -4.81 3.27 -22.76
C ILE A 38 -3.75 3.73 -21.74
N PRO A 39 -4.10 4.05 -20.48
CA PRO A 39 -3.14 4.48 -19.46
C PRO A 39 -2.06 3.44 -19.19
N THR A 40 -0.84 3.90 -18.90
CA THR A 40 0.27 3.05 -18.46
C THR A 40 0.23 2.78 -16.96
N ASP A 41 0.94 1.75 -16.50
CA ASP A 41 1.02 1.42 -15.08
C ASP A 41 1.71 2.54 -14.28
N GLU A 42 2.68 3.26 -14.86
CA GLU A 42 3.28 4.45 -14.26
C GLU A 42 2.26 5.54 -13.91
N GLU A 43 1.20 5.67 -14.71
CA GLU A 43 0.21 6.73 -14.61
C GLU A 43 -0.97 6.37 -13.69
N GLN A 44 -1.34 5.08 -13.67
CA GLN A 44 -2.57 4.60 -13.05
C GLN A 44 -2.36 3.59 -11.90
N ALA A 45 -1.23 2.88 -11.83
CA ALA A 45 -0.99 1.94 -10.74
C ALA A 45 -1.02 2.66 -9.39
N THR A 46 -1.62 2.01 -8.40
CA THR A 46 -1.85 2.58 -7.07
C THR A 46 -1.65 1.54 -5.96
N GLY A 47 -1.61 1.99 -4.71
CA GLY A 47 -1.42 1.13 -3.55
C GLY A 47 -0.15 0.27 -3.64
N LEU A 48 -0.27 -1.00 -3.25
CA LEU A 48 0.86 -1.93 -3.19
C LEU A 48 1.50 -2.19 -4.55
N GLU A 49 0.71 -2.20 -5.63
CA GLU A 49 1.19 -2.38 -6.99
C GLU A 49 2.20 -1.30 -7.37
N ARG A 50 1.86 -0.03 -7.10
CA ARG A 50 2.75 1.11 -7.32
C ARG A 50 4.03 1.01 -6.49
N ILE A 51 3.90 0.70 -5.19
CA ILE A 51 5.03 0.60 -4.27
C ILE A 51 6.00 -0.50 -4.72
N ILE A 52 5.49 -1.68 -5.09
CA ILE A 52 6.31 -2.78 -5.61
C ILE A 52 7.01 -2.36 -6.90
N MET A 53 6.28 -1.76 -7.84
CA MET A 53 6.84 -1.31 -9.13
C MET A 53 7.97 -0.29 -8.93
N GLU A 54 7.79 0.71 -8.06
CA GLU A 54 8.81 1.72 -7.76
C GLU A 54 10.05 1.10 -7.08
N ASN A 55 9.85 0.20 -6.11
CA ASN A 55 10.97 -0.48 -5.43
C ASN A 55 11.74 -1.42 -6.37
N MET A 56 11.04 -2.15 -7.24
CA MET A 56 11.65 -3.01 -8.26
C MET A 56 12.51 -2.20 -9.23
N LYS A 57 12.07 -0.99 -9.61
CA LYS A 57 12.86 -0.07 -10.46
C LYS A 57 14.16 0.37 -9.77
N GLU A 58 14.17 0.49 -8.44
CA GLU A 58 15.36 0.76 -7.64
C GLU A 58 16.20 -0.50 -7.32
N GLY A 59 15.76 -1.68 -7.75
CA GLY A 59 16.40 -2.96 -7.44
C GLY A 59 16.19 -3.44 -5.99
N LYS A 60 15.20 -2.90 -5.29
CA LYS A 60 14.81 -3.30 -3.93
C LYS A 60 13.62 -4.26 -3.98
N ASP A 61 13.60 -5.21 -3.05
CA ASP A 61 12.52 -6.18 -2.92
C ASP A 61 11.96 -6.25 -1.49
N PRO A 62 11.22 -5.21 -1.05
CA PRO A 62 10.64 -5.17 0.30
C PRO A 62 9.59 -6.28 0.53
N TYR A 63 8.92 -6.74 -0.52
CA TYR A 63 7.81 -7.69 -0.44
C TYR A 63 8.20 -9.14 -0.78
N ASN A 64 9.50 -9.46 -0.83
CA ASN A 64 10.04 -10.82 -1.02
C ASN A 64 9.53 -11.52 -2.29
N MET A 65 9.47 -10.78 -3.40
CA MET A 65 9.09 -11.30 -4.71
C MET A 65 10.22 -12.10 -5.37
N MET A 66 11.47 -11.80 -5.02
CA MET A 66 12.66 -12.42 -5.58
C MET A 66 13.23 -13.48 -4.62
N LYS A 67 14.07 -14.36 -5.17
CA LYS A 67 14.83 -15.31 -4.35
C LYS A 67 15.79 -14.54 -3.43
N PRO A 68 15.93 -14.95 -2.15
CA PRO A 68 16.91 -14.36 -1.25
C PRO A 68 18.33 -14.44 -1.81
N LYS A 69 19.17 -13.48 -1.41
CA LYS A 69 20.60 -13.46 -1.74
C LYS A 69 21.29 -14.71 -1.16
N TRP A 70 22.24 -15.25 -1.90
CA TRP A 70 23.09 -16.35 -1.45
C TRP A 70 24.18 -15.86 -0.49
N TYR A 71 24.38 -16.57 0.62
CA TYR A 71 25.46 -16.36 1.59
C TYR A 71 26.23 -17.68 1.79
N SER A 72 27.42 -17.62 2.39
CA SER A 72 28.18 -18.85 2.69
C SER A 72 27.53 -19.69 3.79
N GLY A 73 26.74 -19.08 4.69
CA GLY A 73 26.11 -19.77 5.82
C GLY A 73 27.09 -20.15 6.92
N THR A 74 28.26 -19.52 6.96
CA THR A 74 29.27 -19.68 8.02
C THR A 74 28.93 -18.82 9.24
N LYS A 75 29.65 -19.00 10.35
CA LYS A 75 29.43 -18.19 11.55
C LYS A 75 29.73 -16.70 11.30
N ASP A 76 30.75 -16.42 10.49
CA ASP A 76 31.20 -15.07 10.18
C ASP A 76 30.37 -14.42 9.07
N ASP A 77 29.84 -15.23 8.14
CA ASP A 77 28.94 -14.81 7.06
C ASP A 77 27.63 -15.64 7.06
N PRO A 78 26.73 -15.38 8.04
CA PRO A 78 25.47 -16.09 8.17
C PRO A 78 24.46 -15.62 7.10
N ASN A 79 23.48 -16.48 6.80
CA ASN A 79 22.36 -16.10 5.95
C ASN A 79 21.52 -15.01 6.64
N ILE A 80 21.44 -13.84 6.03
CA ILE A 80 20.66 -12.72 6.57
C ILE A 80 19.18 -12.93 6.27
N VAL A 81 18.35 -12.89 7.30
CA VAL A 81 16.89 -13.08 7.24
C VAL A 81 16.22 -11.77 7.67
N PRO A 82 15.82 -10.91 6.73
CA PRO A 82 15.08 -9.69 7.04
C PRO A 82 13.74 -10.00 7.70
N SER A 83 13.33 -9.26 8.71
CA SER A 83 12.03 -9.46 9.37
C SER A 83 11.50 -8.15 9.95
N ILE A 84 10.20 -7.92 9.78
CA ILE A 84 9.48 -6.82 10.45
C ILE A 84 9.16 -7.16 11.92
N THR A 85 9.25 -8.43 12.29
CA THR A 85 8.96 -8.98 13.62
C THR A 85 10.20 -9.60 14.26
N ASP A 86 10.09 -9.91 15.55
CA ASP A 86 11.10 -10.58 16.39
C ASP A 86 11.42 -12.03 15.98
N LYS A 87 10.61 -12.63 15.09
CA LYS A 87 10.85 -13.98 14.55
C LYS A 87 10.32 -14.14 13.13
N ARG A 88 10.95 -15.04 12.36
CA ARG A 88 10.54 -15.41 10.99
C ARG A 88 10.71 -16.92 10.76
N ILE A 89 9.87 -17.52 9.93
CA ILE A 89 10.06 -18.92 9.50
C ILE A 89 11.15 -18.97 8.42
N VAL A 90 12.11 -19.88 8.59
CA VAL A 90 13.14 -20.19 7.60
C VAL A 90 12.92 -21.59 7.05
N GLY A 91 12.99 -21.73 5.72
CA GLY A 91 13.08 -23.01 5.03
C GLY A 91 14.49 -23.22 4.50
N CYS A 92 15.20 -24.20 5.05
CA CYS A 92 16.54 -24.57 4.61
C CYS A 92 16.48 -25.78 3.67
N ILE A 93 17.01 -25.62 2.46
CA ILE A 93 17.31 -26.70 1.53
C ILE A 93 18.80 -27.00 1.73
N CYS A 94 19.12 -28.06 2.48
CA CYS A 94 20.49 -28.30 2.96
C CYS A 94 21.50 -28.60 1.83
N GLU A 95 21.04 -29.24 0.75
CA GLU A 95 21.80 -29.60 -0.44
C GLU A 95 20.93 -29.31 -1.66
N GLU A 96 21.53 -28.98 -2.81
CA GLU A 96 20.81 -28.46 -3.98
C GLU A 96 19.66 -29.39 -4.45
N ASP A 97 19.88 -30.70 -4.43
CA ASP A 97 18.93 -31.71 -4.90
C ASP A 97 17.98 -32.24 -3.80
N ASN A 98 18.01 -31.65 -2.60
CA ASN A 98 17.15 -32.13 -1.52
C ASN A 98 15.67 -31.88 -1.82
N THR A 99 14.89 -32.95 -1.73
CA THR A 99 13.43 -32.91 -1.92
C THR A 99 12.67 -32.46 -0.68
N THR A 100 13.34 -32.39 0.47
CA THR A 100 12.75 -32.03 1.76
C THR A 100 13.32 -30.71 2.26
N VAL A 101 12.43 -29.80 2.66
CA VAL A 101 12.80 -28.52 3.28
C VAL A 101 12.77 -28.65 4.80
N VAL A 102 13.84 -28.20 5.45
CA VAL A 102 13.93 -28.14 6.91
C VAL A 102 13.37 -26.81 7.38
N TRP A 103 12.27 -26.84 8.13
CA TRP A 103 11.59 -25.65 8.61
C TRP A 103 11.86 -25.39 10.09
N PHE A 104 12.19 -24.14 10.44
CA PHE A 104 12.36 -23.72 11.83
C PHE A 104 12.10 -22.22 11.99
N TRP A 105 11.84 -21.80 13.23
CA TRP A 105 11.74 -20.40 13.60
C TRP A 105 13.14 -19.85 13.88
N ILE A 106 13.48 -18.73 13.25
CA ILE A 106 14.58 -17.88 13.67
C ILE A 106 14.02 -16.71 14.50
N HIS A 107 14.70 -16.37 15.57
CA HIS A 107 14.40 -15.31 16.52
C HIS A 107 15.46 -14.21 16.41
N GLU A 108 15.09 -13.01 16.86
CA GLU A 108 16.00 -11.90 17.03
C GLU A 108 17.13 -12.23 18.02
N GLY A 109 18.33 -11.74 17.73
CA GLY A 109 19.51 -11.90 18.58
C GLY A 109 20.68 -12.58 17.87
N GLU A 110 21.28 -13.57 18.52
CA GLU A 110 22.43 -14.29 18.00
C GLU A 110 22.07 -15.15 16.79
N ALA A 111 23.07 -15.43 15.93
CA ALA A 111 22.86 -16.30 14.78
C ALA A 111 22.51 -17.73 15.21
N GLN A 112 21.43 -18.26 14.65
CA GLN A 112 20.94 -19.61 14.90
C GLN A 112 21.31 -20.54 13.75
N ARG A 113 21.26 -21.85 13.98
CA ARG A 113 21.71 -22.86 13.01
C ARG A 113 20.54 -23.70 12.53
N CYS A 114 20.59 -24.11 11.26
CA CYS A 114 19.72 -25.16 10.75
C CYS A 114 19.92 -26.44 11.57
N PRO A 115 18.84 -27.10 12.05
CA PRO A 115 18.96 -28.31 12.87
C PRO A 115 19.48 -29.53 12.10
N SER A 116 19.55 -29.47 10.77
CA SER A 116 20.04 -30.55 9.91
C SER A 116 21.48 -30.31 9.43
N CYS A 117 21.75 -29.30 8.59
CA CYS A 117 23.08 -29.05 8.02
C CYS A 117 23.97 -28.13 8.88
N GLY A 118 23.39 -27.43 9.86
CA GLY A 118 24.15 -26.54 10.72
C GLY A 118 24.52 -25.18 10.11
N SER A 119 24.04 -24.83 8.92
CA SER A 119 24.21 -23.49 8.33
C SER A 119 23.66 -22.40 9.23
N TYR A 120 24.38 -21.28 9.32
CA TYR A 120 24.01 -20.15 10.17
C TYR A 120 23.02 -19.22 9.47
N TYR A 121 22.09 -18.70 10.26
CA TYR A 121 21.10 -17.70 9.88
C TYR A 121 21.06 -16.62 10.94
N LYS A 122 20.88 -15.36 10.54
CA LYS A 122 20.75 -14.22 11.46
C LYS A 122 19.54 -13.39 11.07
N LEU A 123 18.65 -13.18 12.03
CA LEU A 123 17.51 -12.29 11.85
C LEU A 123 18.00 -10.84 11.92
N VAL A 124 17.58 -10.03 10.95
CA VAL A 124 17.86 -8.59 10.91
C VAL A 124 16.54 -7.86 10.79
N HIS A 125 16.33 -6.87 11.65
CA HIS A 125 15.14 -6.03 11.59
C HIS A 125 15.09 -5.28 10.26
N TYR A 126 13.92 -5.27 9.62
CA TYR A 126 13.71 -4.60 8.34
C TYR A 126 12.43 -3.77 8.39
N ASP A 127 12.56 -2.49 8.06
CA ASP A 127 11.43 -1.58 7.95
C ASP A 127 10.81 -1.68 6.55
N LEU A 128 9.50 -1.97 6.50
CA LEU A 128 8.77 -1.98 5.24
C LEU A 128 8.51 -0.54 4.76
N PRO A 129 8.78 -0.22 3.49
CA PRO A 129 8.32 1.03 2.90
C PRO A 129 6.79 1.05 2.78
N HIS A 130 6.21 2.25 2.89
CA HIS A 130 4.77 2.52 2.80
C HIS A 130 4.48 3.54 1.69
#